data_AF-Q228H2-F1
#
_entry.id   AF-Q228H2-F1
#
_cell.length_a   1.000
_cell.length_b   1.000
_cell.length_c   1.000
_cell.angle_alpha   90.00
_cell.angle_beta   90.00
_cell.angle_gamma   90.00
#
_symmetry.space_group_name_H-M   'P 1'
#
loop_
_entity.id
_entity.type
_entity.pdbx_description
1 polymer ?
#
loop_
_entity_poly.entity_id
_entity_poly.type
_entity_poly.pdbx_seq_one_letter_code
_entity_poly.pdbx_strand_id
1 'polypeptide(L)'
;MSLEKCQNITSLNLDLRCNNLGADGAKNIGMSLEKCQNITSLNLNLWCNELGADGAKNIGMSLEKCQNITSLNLNLWQFNQLSIYLVCFNQYICEIETQNKWVWRIN
;
A
#
# COMPACT_ATOMS: atom_id res chain seq x y z
N MET A 1 8.07 10.62 15.43
CA MET A 1 8.01 11.83 14.58
C MET A 1 6.78 11.65 13.69
N SER A 2 5.71 12.42 13.93
CA SER A 2 4.37 12.19 13.35
C SER A 2 4.24 12.82 11.97
N LEU A 3 3.67 12.10 11.00
CA LEU A 3 3.33 12.57 9.65
C LEU A 3 2.15 13.59 9.62
N GLU A 4 1.68 14.06 10.77
CA GLU A 4 0.57 15.03 10.90
C GLU A 4 0.78 16.39 10.21
N LYS A 5 2.01 16.72 9.79
CA LYS A 5 2.31 17.99 9.09
C LYS A 5 2.21 17.94 7.57
N CYS A 6 1.77 16.82 6.98
CA CYS A 6 1.71 16.64 5.52
C CYS A 6 0.45 17.28 4.87
N GLN A 7 -0.01 18.44 5.34
CA GLN A 7 -1.25 19.07 4.83
C GLN A 7 -1.16 19.55 3.37
N ASN A 8 0.04 19.74 2.82
CA ASN A 8 0.22 20.17 1.43
C ASN A 8 0.79 19.08 0.52
N ILE A 9 0.98 17.86 1.03
CA ILE A 9 1.54 16.76 0.23
C ILE A 9 0.38 16.04 -0.46
N THR A 10 0.28 16.25 -1.76
CA THR A 10 -0.70 15.56 -2.62
C THR A 10 -0.11 14.31 -3.26
N SER A 11 1.21 14.20 -3.35
CA SER A 11 1.91 13.02 -3.87
C SER A 11 2.90 12.46 -2.87
N LEU A 12 2.79 11.17 -2.58
CA LEU A 12 3.68 10.45 -1.67
C LEU A 12 4.33 9.28 -2.42
N ASN A 13 5.65 9.24 -2.41
CA ASN A 13 6.44 8.14 -2.95
C ASN A 13 7.30 7.54 -1.83
N LEU A 14 7.03 6.28 -1.48
CA LEU A 14 7.72 5.54 -0.42
C LEU A 14 8.30 4.25 -1.01
N ASP A 15 9.62 4.23 -1.16
CA ASP A 15 10.37 3.03 -1.48
C ASP A 15 10.97 2.45 -0.20
N LEU A 16 10.35 1.40 0.32
CA LEU A 16 10.69 0.74 1.59
C LEU A 16 11.09 -0.72 1.38
N ARG A 17 11.58 -1.06 0.19
CA ARG A 17 11.97 -2.42 -0.19
C ARG A 17 13.06 -3.02 0.70
N CYS A 18 12.97 -4.32 0.97
CA CYS A 18 14.02 -5.10 1.66
C CYS A 18 14.41 -4.59 3.06
N ASN A 19 13.45 -4.10 3.85
CA ASN A 19 13.70 -3.55 5.19
C ASN A 19 13.21 -4.43 6.34
N ASN A 20 12.77 -5.66 6.06
CA ASN A 20 12.30 -6.61 7.07
C ASN A 20 11.25 -6.03 8.03
N LEU A 21 10.30 -5.26 7.49
CA LEU A 21 9.29 -4.54 8.29
C LEU A 21 8.38 -5.48 9.10
N GLY A 22 8.13 -6.68 8.58
CA GLY A 22 7.16 -7.62 9.15
C GLY A 22 5.73 -7.08 9.11
N ALA A 23 4.81 -7.83 9.72
CA ALA A 23 3.40 -7.45 9.80
C ALA A 23 3.19 -6.15 10.60
N ASP A 24 3.95 -5.96 11.69
CA ASP A 24 3.84 -4.77 12.55
C ASP A 24 4.33 -3.50 11.85
N GLY A 25 5.40 -3.59 11.06
CA GLY A 25 5.86 -2.48 10.23
C GLY A 25 4.82 -2.10 9.18
N ALA A 26 4.18 -3.09 8.54
CA ALA A 26 3.06 -2.86 7.62
C ALA A 26 1.89 -2.13 8.29
N LYS A 27 1.50 -2.58 9.49
CA LYS A 27 0.44 -1.96 10.30
C LYS A 27 0.76 -0.50 10.64
N ASN A 28 1.99 -0.22 11.04
CA ASN A 28 2.45 1.14 11.36
C ASN A 28 2.42 2.06 10.13
N ILE A 29 2.79 1.54 8.96
CA ILE A 29 2.68 2.26 7.69
C ILE A 29 1.21 2.54 7.37
N GLY A 30 0.34 1.53 7.48
CA GLY A 30 -1.10 1.69 7.27
C GLY A 30 -1.70 2.80 8.14
N MET A 31 -1.49 2.75 9.46
CA MET A 31 -1.96 3.78 10.39
C MET A 31 -1.42 5.18 10.06
N SER A 32 -0.22 5.27 9.49
CA SER A 32 0.36 6.55 9.06
C SER A 32 -0.29 7.08 7.78
N LEU A 33 -0.62 6.21 6.82
CA LEU A 33 -1.31 6.56 5.58
C LEU A 33 -2.73 7.07 5.87
N GLU A 34 -3.44 6.49 6.84
CA GLU A 34 -4.79 6.93 7.25
C GLU A 34 -4.81 8.41 7.69
N LYS A 35 -3.70 8.94 8.20
CA LYS A 35 -3.59 10.34 8.60
C LYS A 35 -3.35 11.28 7.42
N CYS A 36 -2.94 10.76 6.27
CA CYS A 36 -2.53 11.55 5.12
C CYS A 36 -3.70 11.77 4.16
N GLN A 37 -4.75 12.46 4.64
CA GLN A 37 -6.00 12.64 3.92
C GLN A 37 -5.90 13.51 2.65
N ASN A 38 -4.83 14.28 2.47
CA ASN A 38 -4.66 15.15 1.30
C ASN A 38 -3.92 14.48 0.13
N ILE A 39 -3.49 13.23 0.28
CA ILE A 39 -2.79 12.50 -0.77
C ILE A 39 -3.78 12.10 -1.87
N THR A 40 -3.44 12.48 -3.09
CA THR A 40 -4.14 12.06 -4.32
C THR A 40 -3.32 11.07 -5.12
N SER A 41 -1.99 11.06 -4.99
CA SER A 41 -1.09 10.13 -5.67
C SER A 41 -0.20 9.41 -4.67
N LEU A 42 -0.31 8.08 -4.60
CA LEU A 42 0.50 7.23 -3.74
C LEU A 42 1.28 6.22 -4.56
N ASN A 43 2.60 6.20 -4.38
CA ASN A 43 3.46 5.10 -4.80
C ASN A 43 4.10 4.48 -3.54
N LEU A 44 3.76 3.23 -3.24
CA LEU A 44 4.23 2.50 -2.07
C LEU A 44 4.85 1.18 -2.47
N ASN A 45 6.15 1.04 -2.26
CA ASN A 45 6.90 -0.15 -2.60
C ASN A 45 7.41 -0.85 -1.33
N LEU A 46 6.76 -1.95 -0.97
CA LEU A 46 7.04 -2.79 0.19
C LEU A 46 7.56 -4.17 -0.21
N TRP A 47 8.15 -4.30 -1.39
CA TRP A 47 8.74 -5.54 -1.88
C TRP A 47 9.75 -6.12 -0.88
N CYS A 48 9.66 -7.44 -0.64
CA CYS A 48 10.57 -8.21 0.22
C CYS A 48 10.69 -7.63 1.65
N ASN A 49 9.57 -7.50 2.35
CA ASN A 49 9.52 -7.00 3.73
C ASN A 49 8.91 -7.96 4.75
N GLU A 50 8.65 -9.21 4.35
CA GLU A 50 8.13 -10.26 5.23
C GLU A 50 6.80 -9.87 5.89
N LEU A 51 5.95 -9.12 5.18
CA LEU A 51 4.73 -8.51 5.74
C LEU A 51 3.71 -9.55 6.25
N GLY A 52 3.69 -10.75 5.67
CA GLY A 52 2.65 -11.73 5.96
C GLY A 52 1.28 -11.36 5.38
N ALA A 53 0.32 -12.27 5.59
CA ALA A 53 -1.11 -12.06 5.33
C ALA A 53 -1.63 -10.78 6.01
N ASP A 54 -1.35 -10.71 7.30
CA ASP A 54 -1.90 -9.68 8.16
C ASP A 54 -1.31 -8.32 7.83
N GLY A 55 -0.02 -8.25 7.48
CA GLY A 55 0.59 -7.01 7.04
C GLY A 55 -0.03 -6.49 5.74
N ALA A 56 -0.20 -7.35 4.73
CA ALA A 56 -0.85 -6.98 3.49
C ALA A 56 -2.32 -6.55 3.69
N LYS A 57 -3.08 -7.29 4.52
CA LYS A 57 -4.47 -6.95 4.88
C LYS A 57 -4.56 -5.59 5.58
N ASN A 58 -3.68 -5.31 6.54
CA ASN A 58 -3.65 -4.03 7.24
C ASN A 58 -3.39 -2.87 6.27
N ILE A 59 -2.44 -3.01 5.33
CA ILE A 59 -2.20 -1.99 4.30
C ILE A 59 -3.47 -1.76 3.46
N GLY A 60 -4.15 -2.83 3.04
CA GLY A 60 -5.43 -2.72 2.32
C GLY A 60 -6.48 -1.94 3.11
N MET A 61 -6.76 -2.35 4.35
CA MET A 61 -7.75 -1.68 5.21
C MET A 61 -7.44 -0.21 5.48
N SER A 62 -6.15 0.17 5.56
CA SER A 62 -5.77 1.57 5.71
C SER A 62 -5.95 2.38 4.43
N LEU A 63 -5.70 1.77 3.26
CA LEU A 63 -5.94 2.42 1.97
C LEU A 63 -7.44 2.67 1.70
N GLU A 64 -8.35 1.84 2.22
CA GLU A 64 -9.81 2.11 2.17
C GLU A 64 -10.19 3.47 2.77
N LYS A 65 -9.46 3.88 3.81
CA LYS A 65 -9.73 5.14 4.51
C LYS A 65 -9.07 6.35 3.84
N CYS A 66 -8.27 6.14 2.80
CA CYS A 66 -7.61 7.20 2.04
C CYS A 66 -8.50 7.61 0.86
N GLN A 67 -9.57 8.35 1.14
CA GLN A 67 -10.66 8.62 0.17
C GLN A 67 -10.27 9.51 -1.02
N ASN A 68 -9.17 10.28 -0.90
CA ASN A 68 -8.76 11.23 -1.93
C ASN A 68 -7.74 10.65 -2.93
N ILE A 69 -7.29 9.41 -2.76
CA ILE A 69 -6.30 8.78 -3.66
C ILE A 69 -6.95 8.53 -5.02
N THR A 70 -6.46 9.24 -6.05
CA THR A 70 -6.85 9.08 -7.45
C THR A 70 -5.80 8.36 -8.30
N SER A 71 -4.62 8.11 -7.75
CA SER A 71 -3.54 7.35 -8.39
C SER A 71 -2.83 6.50 -7.36
N LEU A 72 -2.87 5.17 -7.50
CA LEU A 72 -2.24 4.23 -6.57
C LEU A 72 -1.32 3.25 -7.31
N ASN A 73 -0.04 3.26 -6.94
CA ASN A 73 0.91 2.22 -7.27
C ASN A 73 1.34 1.53 -5.96
N LEU A 74 1.13 0.23 -5.87
CA LEU A 74 1.38 -0.53 -4.65
C LEU A 74 2.09 -1.84 -5.00
N ASN A 75 3.29 -2.04 -4.48
CA ASN A 75 4.04 -3.28 -4.63
C ASN A 75 4.20 -3.97 -3.27
N LEU A 76 3.49 -5.08 -3.08
CA LEU A 76 3.53 -5.90 -1.86
C LEU A 76 4.25 -7.25 -2.04
N TRP A 77 4.94 -7.47 -3.15
CA TRP A 77 5.46 -8.80 -3.47
C TRP A 77 6.53 -9.29 -2.46
N GLN A 78 6.46 -10.57 -2.10
CA GLN A 78 7.31 -11.21 -1.08
C GLN A 78 8.00 -12.45 -1.68
N PHE A 79 9.30 -12.62 -1.41
CA PHE A 79 10.10 -13.71 -2.00
C PHE A 79 9.75 -15.13 -1.50
N ASN A 80 8.93 -15.30 -0.46
CA ASN A 80 8.82 -16.59 0.24
C ASN A 80 7.44 -16.96 0.81
N GLN A 81 6.35 -16.31 0.37
CA GLN A 81 5.01 -16.68 0.85
C GLN A 81 4.06 -16.91 -0.33
N LEU A 82 3.56 -18.14 -0.39
CA LEU A 82 2.67 -18.72 -1.41
C LEU A 82 1.25 -18.13 -1.43
N SER A 83 1.03 -16.98 -0.81
CA SER A 83 -0.30 -16.42 -0.64
C SER A 83 -0.47 -15.17 -1.49
N ILE A 84 -1.03 -15.41 -2.67
CA ILE A 84 -1.73 -14.41 -3.47
C ILE A 84 -2.88 -13.86 -2.59
N TYR A 85 -2.66 -12.73 -1.93
CA TYR A 85 -3.73 -12.02 -1.25
C TYR A 85 -4.46 -11.18 -2.27
N LEU A 86 -5.61 -11.71 -2.71
CA LEU A 86 -6.64 -10.93 -3.38
C LEU A 86 -7.16 -9.91 -2.36
N VAL A 87 -6.77 -8.65 -2.47
CA VAL A 87 -7.55 -7.55 -1.91
C VAL A 87 -8.42 -7.04 -3.05
N CYS A 88 -9.62 -7.60 -3.21
CA CYS A 88 -10.61 -7.04 -4.11
C CYS A 88 -11.27 -5.84 -3.43
N PHE A 89 -11.00 -4.64 -3.95
CA PHE A 89 -11.74 -3.44 -3.56
C PHE A 89 -12.98 -3.28 -4.42
N ASN A 90 -14.06 -2.82 -3.80
CA ASN A 90 -15.39 -2.57 -4.39
C ASN A 90 -15.44 -1.39 -5.39
N GLN A 91 -14.34 -1.15 -6.11
CA GLN A 91 -14.23 -0.22 -7.26
C GLN A 91 -12.95 -0.42 -8.10
N TYR A 92 -12.06 -1.36 -7.73
CA TYR A 92 -10.75 -1.53 -8.36
C TYR A 92 -10.62 -2.97 -8.88
N ILE A 93 -10.50 -3.12 -10.20
CA ILE A 93 -10.24 -4.42 -10.84
C ILE A 93 -8.75 -4.70 -10.75
N CYS A 94 -8.41 -5.86 -10.20
CA CYS A 94 -7.04 -6.35 -10.12
C CYS A 94 -6.78 -7.24 -11.34
N GLU A 95 -6.23 -6.67 -12.42
CA GLU A 95 -5.76 -7.46 -13.56
C GLU A 95 -4.30 -7.84 -13.38
N ILE A 96 -4.03 -9.16 -13.45
CA ILE A 96 -2.68 -9.69 -13.53
C ILE A 96 -2.18 -9.43 -14.96
N GLU A 97 -1.54 -8.29 -15.20
CA GLU A 97 -0.62 -8.19 -16.34
C GLU A 97 0.60 -9.07 -16.01
N THR A 98 0.99 -9.91 -16.96
CA THR A 98 1.89 -11.08 -16.86
C THR A 98 3.36 -10.80 -16.45
N GLN A 99 3.61 -9.80 -15.61
CA GLN A 99 4.92 -9.49 -15.02
C GLN A 99 4.83 -9.02 -13.55
N ASN A 100 3.91 -9.58 -12.75
CA ASN A 100 3.86 -9.39 -11.29
C ASN A 100 3.88 -7.91 -10.85
N LYS A 101 3.29 -7.02 -11.65
CA LYS A 101 3.11 -5.60 -11.36
C LYS A 101 1.63 -5.38 -11.05
N TRP A 102 1.33 -5.06 -9.79
CA TRP A 102 -0.03 -4.71 -9.39
C TRP A 102 -0.26 -3.24 -9.77
N VAL A 103 -1.02 -3.00 -10.83
CA VAL A 103 -1.40 -1.64 -11.24
C VAL A 103 -2.86 -1.44 -10.87
N TRP A 104 -3.11 -0.63 -9.85
CA TRP A 104 -4.46 -0.21 -9.48
C TRP A 104 -4.86 0.92 -10.42
N ARG A 105 -5.76 0.64 -11.37
CA ARG A 105 -6.38 1.68 -12.20
C ARG A 105 -7.72 2.06 -11.60
N ILE A 106 -7.97 3.36 -11.53
CA ILE A 106 -9.24 3.93 -11.09
C ILE A 106 -10.14 4.02 -12.32
N ASN A 107 -11.42 3.67 -12.17
CA ASN A 107 -12.46 4.00 -13.14
C ASN A 107 -12.95 5.44 -12.93
#